data_AF-A0A7K9ZME6-F1
#
_entry.id   AF-A0A7K9ZME6-F1
#
_cell.length_a   1.000
_cell.length_b   1.000
_cell.length_c   1.000
_cell.angle_alpha   90.00
_cell.angle_beta   90.00
_cell.angle_gamma   90.00
#
_symmetry.space_group_name_H-M   'P 1'
#
loop_
_entity.id
_entity.type
_entity.pdbx_description
1 polymer ?
#
loop_
_entity_poly.entity_id
_entity_poly.type
_entity_poly.pdbx_seq_one_letter_code
_entity_poly.pdbx_strand_id
1 'polypeptide(L)' 'QADFLKGLPVYNKSNFSRFHADSVCKASVSDPGIPQSRNSPSRFIVTEKTNILLRYLHQQWDKK' A
#
# COMPACT_ATOMS: atom_id res chain seq x y z
N GLN A 1 -29.85 20.77 -5.60
CA GLN A 1 -29.77 19.35 -5.15
C GLN A 1 -28.72 18.62 -5.98
N ALA A 2 -27.44 18.72 -5.56
CA ALA A 2 -26.26 17.97 -6.05
C ALA A 2 -24.96 18.47 -5.36
N ASP A 3 -25.03 19.49 -4.51
CA ASP A 3 -23.86 20.12 -3.87
C ASP A 3 -23.00 19.17 -3.02
N PHE A 4 -23.55 18.01 -2.62
CA PHE A 4 -22.79 16.95 -1.96
C PHE A 4 -21.72 16.29 -2.85
N LEU A 5 -21.79 16.44 -4.17
CA LEU A 5 -20.82 15.90 -5.13
C LEU A 5 -19.64 16.84 -5.40
N LYS A 6 -19.62 18.04 -4.81
CA LYS A 6 -18.53 19.01 -4.97
C LYS A 6 -17.41 18.73 -3.97
N GLY A 7 -16.18 19.08 -4.34
CA GLY A 7 -15.02 19.01 -3.43
C GLY A 7 -14.41 17.62 -3.26
N LEU A 8 -14.61 16.71 -4.22
CA LEU A 8 -13.93 15.41 -4.22
C LEU A 8 -12.40 15.57 -4.18
N PRO A 9 -11.65 14.65 -3.54
CA PRO A 9 -10.19 14.74 -3.46
C PRO A 9 -9.53 14.84 -4.84
N VAL A 10 -8.67 15.84 -5.00
CA VAL A 10 -7.86 16.02 -6.21
C VAL A 10 -6.39 15.99 -5.82
N TYR A 11 -5.76 14.82 -5.94
CA TYR A 11 -4.33 14.65 -5.69
C TYR A 11 -3.48 15.36 -6.75
N ASN A 12 -3.94 15.34 -8.02
CA ASN A 12 -3.33 16.07 -9.12
C ASN A 12 -4.38 16.38 -10.19
N LYS A 13 -4.56 17.67 -10.51
CA LYS A 13 -5.54 18.16 -11.49
C LYS A 13 -5.27 17.64 -12.91
N SER A 14 -4.03 17.27 -13.24
CA SER A 14 -3.69 16.83 -14.59
C SER A 14 -4.05 15.36 -14.88
N ASN A 15 -4.20 14.52 -13.85
CA ASN A 15 -4.32 13.05 -13.98
C ASN A 15 -5.36 12.58 -15.02
N PHE A 16 -6.51 13.24 -15.11
CA PHE A 16 -7.59 12.87 -16.04
C PHE A 16 -7.96 13.98 -17.04
N SER A 17 -7.23 15.10 -17.03
CA SER A 17 -7.53 16.27 -17.86
C SER A 17 -7.41 16.02 -19.37
N ARG A 18 -6.66 14.99 -19.78
CA ARG A 18 -6.38 14.61 -21.18
C ARG A 18 -6.88 13.21 -21.53
N PHE A 19 -7.63 12.58 -20.64
CA PHE A 19 -8.15 11.23 -20.89
C PHE A 19 -9.32 11.31 -21.86
N HIS A 20 -9.19 10.67 -23.02
CA HIS A 20 -10.24 10.51 -24.02
C HIS A 20 -10.48 9.01 -24.24
N ALA A 21 -11.70 8.54 -23.94
CA ALA A 21 -12.10 7.17 -24.23
C ALA A 21 -12.71 7.13 -25.63
N ASP A 22 -11.88 7.05 -26.67
CA ASP A 22 -12.39 6.87 -28.03
C ASP A 22 -13.19 5.57 -28.12
N SER A 23 -14.37 5.64 -28.74
CA SER A 23 -15.53 4.77 -28.55
C SER A 23 -15.42 3.33 -29.10
N VAL A 24 -14.26 2.71 -29.04
CA VAL A 24 -14.10 1.28 -29.31
C VAL A 24 -13.27 0.71 -28.17
N CYS A 25 -13.95 0.18 -27.15
CA CYS A 25 -13.36 -0.51 -26.01
C CYS A 25 -12.59 -1.76 -26.47
N LYS A 26 -11.44 -1.59 -27.12
CA LYS A 26 -10.40 -2.60 -27.16
C LYS A 26 -9.56 -2.38 -25.92
N ALA A 27 -10.02 -2.91 -24.80
CA ALA A 27 -9.20 -3.10 -23.62
C ALA A 27 -8.15 -4.17 -23.95
N SER A 28 -7.21 -3.88 -24.85
CA SER A 28 -5.92 -4.55 -24.84
C SER A 28 -5.16 -3.94 -23.68
N VAL A 29 -5.47 -4.43 -22.47
CA VAL A 29 -4.65 -4.21 -21.30
C VAL A 29 -3.33 -4.89 -21.65
N SER A 30 -2.40 -4.12 -22.20
CA SER A 30 -1.02 -4.55 -22.32
C SER A 30 -0.59 -4.91 -20.90
N ASP A 31 -0.20 -6.18 -20.72
CA ASP A 31 0.25 -6.72 -19.45
C ASP A 31 1.15 -5.69 -18.76
N PRO A 32 0.78 -5.16 -17.58
CA PRO A 32 1.63 -4.22 -16.85
C PRO A 32 2.87 -5.02 -16.47
N GLY A 33 3.91 -4.88 -17.28
CA GLY A 33 5.02 -5.81 -17.38
C GLY A 33 5.48 -6.33 -16.02
N ILE A 34 5.64 -7.65 -15.93
CA ILE A 34 6.01 -8.34 -14.69
C ILE A 34 7.20 -7.61 -14.05
N PRO A 35 7.03 -7.02 -12.85
CA PRO A 35 8.12 -6.31 -12.21
C PRO A 35 9.24 -7.32 -11.93
N GLN A 36 10.36 -7.14 -12.63
CA GLN A 36 11.53 -7.98 -12.46
C GLN A 36 12.02 -7.81 -11.02
N SER A 37 12.17 -8.92 -10.30
CA SER A 37 12.65 -8.92 -8.92
C SER A 37 14.08 -8.36 -8.90
N ARG A 38 14.18 -7.05 -8.67
CA ARG A 38 15.45 -6.39 -8.34
C ARG A 38 15.90 -7.02 -7.03
N ASN A 39 17.11 -7.58 -7.00
CA ASN A 39 17.79 -8.21 -5.85
C ASN A 39 17.89 -7.24 -4.66
N SER A 40 16.74 -6.91 -4.08
CA SER A 40 16.58 -6.03 -2.94
C SER A 40 16.87 -6.88 -1.72
N PRO A 41 17.60 -6.37 -0.72
CA PRO A 41 17.88 -7.13 0.48
C PRO A 41 16.55 -7.57 1.11
N SER A 42 16.30 -8.88 1.10
CA SER A 42 15.06 -9.44 1.62
C SER A 42 15.08 -9.34 3.15
N ARG A 43 14.22 -8.50 3.70
CA ARG A 43 13.97 -8.48 5.14
C ARG A 43 13.03 -9.64 5.46
N PHE A 44 13.41 -10.47 6.42
CA PHE A 44 12.60 -11.58 6.88
C PHE A 44 11.82 -11.18 8.14
N ILE A 45 10.60 -11.69 8.26
CA ILE A 45 9.75 -11.48 9.45
C ILE A 45 10.09 -12.59 10.44
N VAL A 46 10.50 -12.22 11.65
CA VAL A 46 10.77 -13.14 12.76
C VAL A 46 9.81 -12.84 13.90
N THR A 47 9.30 -13.89 14.53
CA THR A 47 8.57 -13.78 15.78
C THR A 47 9.52 -13.93 16.96
N GLU A 48 9.30 -13.16 18.01
CA GLU A 48 10.03 -13.34 19.26
C GLU A 48 9.81 -14.77 19.78
N LYS A 49 10.91 -15.48 20.07
CA LYS A 49 10.87 -16.87 20.56
C LYS A 49 10.60 -16.96 22.06
N THR A 50 10.67 -15.85 22.77
CA THR A 50 10.54 -15.82 24.23
C THR A 50 9.10 -16.06 24.64
N ASN A 51 8.91 -16.90 25.67
CA ASN A 51 7.62 -17.08 26.30
C ASN A 51 7.10 -15.73 26.82
N ILE A 52 5.83 -15.42 26.53
CA ILE A 52 5.23 -14.12 26.84
C ILE A 52 5.22 -13.81 28.35
N LEU A 53 5.09 -14.82 29.21
CA LEU A 53 5.09 -14.64 30.66
C LEU A 53 6.50 -14.29 31.16
N LEU A 54 7.53 -15.01 30.69
CA LEU A 54 8.92 -14.73 31.06
C LEU A 54 9.36 -13.34 30.62
N ARG A 55 9.01 -12.93 29.39
CA ARG A 55 9.27 -11.58 28.89
C ARG A 55 8.64 -10.51 29.80
N TYR A 56 7.40 -10.73 30.23
CA TYR A 56 6.72 -9.80 31.14
C TYR A 56 7.41 -9.70 32.49
N LEU A 57 7.76 -10.84 33.11
CA LEU A 57 8.40 -10.85 34.43
C LEU A 57 9.77 -10.17 34.42
N HIS A 58 10.60 -10.44 33.41
CA HIS A 58 11.89 -9.76 33.24
C HIS A 58 11.71 -8.25 33.08
N GLN A 59 10.76 -7.82 32.24
CA GLN A 59 10.47 -6.40 32.05
C GLN A 59 9.99 -5.70 33.32
N GLN A 60 9.26 -6.39 34.22
CA GLN A 60 8.86 -5.83 35.51
C GLN A 60 10.03 -5.75 36.49
N TRP A 61 10.96 -6.69 36.40
CA TRP A 61 12.15 -6.71 37.24
C TRP A 61 13.15 -5.63 36.85
N ASP A 62 13.49 -5.50 35.56
CA ASP A 62 14.45 -4.50 35.06
C ASP A 62 13.97 -3.05 35.23
N LYS A 63 12.66 -2.85 35.41
CA LYS A 63 12.05 -1.54 35.67
C LYS A 63 12.11 -1.12 37.14
N LYS A 64 12.42 -2.05 38.06
CA LYS A 64 12.58 -1.75 39.49
C LYS A 64 14.00 -1.32 39.79
#